data_AF-A0A6N2HHJ9-F1
#
_entry.id   AF-A0A6N2HHJ9-F1
#
_cell.length_a   1.000
_cell.length_b   1.000
_cell.length_c   1.000
_cell.angle_alpha   90.00
_cell.angle_beta   90.00
_cell.angle_gamma   90.00
#
_symmetry.space_group_name_H-M   'P 1'
#
loop_
_entity.id
_entity.type
_entity.pdbx_description
1 polymer ?
#
loop_
_entity_poly.entity_id
_entity_poly.type
_entity_poly.pdbx_seq_one_letter_code
_entity_poly.pdbx_strand_id
1 'polypeptide(L)'
;MAETTFPDDLRAAQVRLHEAAAELAALGRALPWSVEPRDGWPGKEHSHTGEVTGGRPPSPGWTDEQKAAVDGLRRECLALSETVSAHPYWADFTGGDLVDRRMELKSITRPEATLPAGAA
;
A
#
# COMPACT_ATOMS: atom_id res chain seq x y z
N MET A 1 -11.82 31.21 5.77
CA MET A 1 -11.30 30.14 6.65
C MET A 1 -12.04 28.89 6.22
N ALA A 2 -11.40 28.01 5.44
CA ALA A 2 -12.10 26.83 4.93
C ALA A 2 -12.50 25.96 6.13
N GLU A 3 -13.80 25.80 6.32
CA GLU A 3 -14.36 24.88 7.30
C GLU A 3 -13.92 23.48 6.87
N THR A 4 -12.90 22.95 7.54
CA THR A 4 -12.40 21.61 7.21
C THR A 4 -13.42 20.59 7.69
N THR A 5 -14.04 19.86 6.76
CA THR A 5 -15.13 18.88 7.00
C THR A 5 -14.80 17.79 8.02
N PHE A 6 -13.52 17.54 8.30
CA PHE A 6 -13.01 16.52 9.22
C PHE A 6 -12.02 17.12 10.21
N PRO A 7 -11.83 16.53 11.40
CA PRO A 7 -10.76 16.90 12.33
C PRO A 7 -9.36 16.81 11.72
N ASP A 8 -8.47 17.72 12.09
CA ASP A 8 -7.11 17.82 11.54
C ASP A 8 -6.24 16.58 11.83
N ASP A 9 -6.36 16.04 13.04
CA ASP A 9 -5.68 14.82 13.49
C ASP A 9 -6.13 13.59 12.69
N LEU A 10 -7.44 13.45 12.45
CA LEU A 10 -7.99 12.40 11.61
C LEU A 10 -7.49 12.50 10.16
N ARG A 11 -7.45 13.71 9.60
CA ARG A 11 -6.90 13.92 8.24
C ARG A 11 -5.42 13.61 8.20
N ALA A 12 -4.64 14.09 9.17
CA ALA A 12 -3.20 13.86 9.24
C ALA A 12 -2.88 12.35 9.36
N ALA A 13 -3.61 11.62 10.20
CA ALA A 13 -3.44 10.17 10.34
C ALA A 13 -3.77 9.43 9.03
N GLN A 14 -4.84 9.84 8.33
CA GLN A 14 -5.22 9.25 7.05
C GLN A 14 -4.20 9.57 5.93
N VAL A 15 -3.65 10.79 5.89
CA VAL A 15 -2.59 11.16 4.94
C VAL A 15 -1.34 10.32 5.19
N ARG A 16 -0.88 10.23 6.45
CA ARG A 16 0.28 9.41 6.80
C ARG A 16 0.05 7.93 6.48
N LEU A 17 -1.17 7.42 6.65
CA LEU A 17 -1.52 6.06 6.24
C LEU A 17 -1.35 5.85 4.73
N HIS A 18 -1.75 6.83 3.92
CA HIS A 18 -1.54 6.76 2.47
C HIS A 18 -0.06 6.78 2.09
N GLU A 19 0.74 7.63 2.73
CA GLU A 19 2.18 7.71 2.52
C GLU A 19 2.88 6.40 2.90
N ALA A 20 2.64 5.90 4.12
CA ALA A 20 3.24 4.65 4.59
C ALA A 20 2.84 3.44 3.72
N ALA A 21 1.60 3.41 3.23
CA ALA A 21 1.16 2.39 2.27
C ALA A 21 1.87 2.52 0.91
N ALA A 22 2.10 3.74 0.44
CA ALA A 22 2.83 4.00 -0.80
C ALA A 22 4.31 3.62 -0.67
N GLU A 23 4.95 3.95 0.45
CA GLU A 23 6.32 3.54 0.81
C GLU A 23 6.45 2.02 0.86
N LEU A 24 5.52 1.34 1.54
CA LEU A 24 5.49 -0.13 1.60
C LEU A 24 5.32 -0.75 0.22
N ALA A 25 4.46 -0.19 -0.62
CA ALA A 25 4.26 -0.66 -1.98
C ALA A 25 5.49 -0.42 -2.87
N ALA A 26 6.17 0.73 -2.72
CA ALA A 26 7.41 1.04 -3.43
C ALA A 26 8.54 0.10 -3.01
N LEU A 27 8.70 -0.13 -1.70
CA LEU A 27 9.67 -1.08 -1.18
C LEU A 27 9.39 -2.49 -1.69
N GLY A 28 8.13 -2.96 -1.62
CA GLY A 28 7.75 -4.27 -2.13
C GLY A 28 8.00 -4.48 -3.63
N ARG A 29 7.94 -3.41 -4.44
CA ARG A 29 8.30 -3.45 -5.87
C ARG A 29 9.81 -3.50 -6.12
N ALA A 30 10.60 -2.88 -5.23
CA ALA A 30 12.06 -2.86 -5.34
C ALA A 30 12.71 -4.15 -4.83
N LEU A 31 12.04 -4.86 -3.92
CA LEU A 31 12.55 -6.09 -3.32
C LEU A 31 12.47 -7.30 -4.25
N PRO A 32 13.31 -8.32 -4.03
CA PRO A 32 13.20 -9.59 -4.70
C PRO A 32 11.79 -10.17 -4.54
N TRP A 33 11.31 -10.86 -5.58
CA TRP A 33 9.95 -11.40 -5.62
C TRP A 33 9.67 -12.45 -4.54
N SER A 34 10.70 -13.00 -3.88
CA SER A 34 10.57 -13.91 -2.75
C SER A 34 11.25 -13.36 -1.51
N VAL A 35 10.59 -13.57 -0.36
CA VAL A 35 11.09 -13.21 0.97
C VAL A 35 12.19 -14.17 1.44
N GLU A 36 12.04 -15.45 1.11
CA GLU A 36 13.04 -16.48 1.40
C GLU A 36 13.80 -16.83 0.12
N PRO A 37 15.05 -17.29 0.22
CA PRO A 37 15.79 -17.77 -0.93
C PRO A 37 15.01 -18.85 -1.69
N ARG A 38 14.86 -18.67 -3.00
CA ARG A 38 14.17 -19.61 -3.89
C ARG A 38 14.93 -19.77 -5.20
N ASP A 39 15.09 -21.02 -5.65
CA ASP A 39 15.81 -21.35 -6.89
C ASP A 39 15.10 -20.87 -8.17
N GLY A 40 13.84 -20.45 -8.07
CA GLY A 40 13.03 -20.09 -9.23
C GLY A 40 12.55 -21.32 -10.00
N TRP A 41 11.92 -21.10 -11.15
CA TRP A 41 11.48 -22.18 -12.02
C TRP A 41 11.44 -21.70 -13.48
N PRO A 42 11.73 -22.59 -14.44
CA PRO A 42 11.68 -22.23 -15.85
C PRO A 42 10.25 -21.92 -16.29
N GLY A 43 10.13 -21.03 -17.28
CA GLY A 43 8.86 -20.79 -17.95
C GLY A 43 8.44 -21.98 -18.81
N LYS A 44 7.17 -21.99 -19.21
CA LYS A 44 6.64 -23.00 -20.13
C LYS A 44 6.81 -22.51 -21.56
N GLU A 45 7.53 -23.27 -22.37
CA GLU A 45 7.66 -23.02 -23.79
C GLU A 45 6.39 -23.45 -24.53
N HIS A 46 5.85 -22.55 -25.35
CA HIS A 46 4.72 -22.83 -26.23
C HIS A 46 5.23 -23.52 -27.50
N SER A 47 4.85 -24.78 -27.67
CA SER A 47 5.32 -25.64 -28.77
C SER A 47 4.97 -25.18 -30.19
N HIS A 48 4.04 -24.22 -30.36
CA HIS A 48 3.65 -23.70 -31.68
C HIS A 48 4.18 -22.29 -31.97
N THR A 49 4.54 -21.51 -30.95
CA THR A 49 5.01 -20.11 -31.11
C THR A 49 6.46 -19.92 -30.67
N GLY A 50 7.05 -20.87 -29.94
CA GLY A 50 8.39 -20.76 -29.34
C GLY A 50 8.48 -19.74 -28.19
N GLU A 51 7.36 -19.12 -27.82
CA GLU A 51 7.32 -18.15 -26.72
C GLU A 51 7.40 -18.89 -25.38
N VAL A 52 8.25 -18.42 -24.48
CA VAL A 52 8.33 -18.92 -23.10
C VAL A 52 7.51 -18.00 -22.20
N THR A 53 6.40 -18.52 -21.68
CA THR A 53 5.54 -17.77 -20.76
C THR A 53 5.63 -18.30 -19.33
N GLY A 54 5.49 -17.39 -18.38
CA GLY A 54 5.69 -17.71 -16.96
C GLY A 54 7.15 -18.04 -16.64
N GLY A 55 7.36 -18.62 -15.46
CA GLY A 55 8.70 -18.79 -14.89
C GLY A 55 9.12 -17.62 -14.02
N ARG A 56 10.05 -17.87 -13.10
CA ARG A 56 10.67 -16.84 -12.28
C ARG A 56 12.16 -17.13 -12.11
N PRO A 57 13.02 -16.09 -12.18
CA PRO A 57 14.44 -16.27 -11.89
C PRO A 57 14.65 -16.65 -10.42
N PRO A 58 15.78 -17.26 -10.06
CA PRO A 58 16.17 -17.44 -8.67
C PRO A 58 16.09 -16.12 -7.90
N SER A 59 15.55 -16.18 -6.69
CA SER A 59 15.49 -15.05 -5.76
C SER A 59 16.40 -15.34 -4.59
N PRO A 60 17.28 -14.41 -4.20
CA PRO A 60 18.12 -14.58 -3.02
C PRO A 60 17.36 -14.44 -1.69
N GLY A 61 16.04 -14.15 -1.72
CA GLY A 61 15.30 -13.76 -0.53
C GLY A 61 15.56 -12.31 -0.14
N TRP A 62 14.93 -11.88 0.95
CA TRP A 62 15.13 -10.58 1.56
C TRP A 62 16.21 -10.66 2.64
N THR A 63 17.01 -9.62 2.78
CA THR A 63 17.93 -9.47 3.92
C THR A 63 17.13 -9.18 5.20
N ASP A 64 17.75 -9.41 6.37
CA ASP A 64 17.10 -9.11 7.65
C ASP A 64 16.73 -7.63 7.79
N GLU A 65 17.56 -6.73 7.25
CA GLU A 65 17.27 -5.29 7.20
C GLU A 65 16.03 -4.99 6.35
N GLN A 66 15.91 -5.63 5.18
CA GLN A 66 14.74 -5.48 4.31
C GLN A 66 13.46 -6.03 4.97
N LYS A 67 13.56 -7.19 5.64
CA LYS A 67 12.45 -7.75 6.43
C LYS A 67 12.04 -6.79 7.54
N ALA A 68 13.00 -6.26 8.30
CA ALA A 68 12.76 -5.31 9.38
C ALA A 68 12.13 -3.99 8.89
N ALA A 69 12.56 -3.47 7.74
CA ALA A 69 11.99 -2.27 7.12
C ALA A 69 10.53 -2.49 6.70
N VAL A 70 10.24 -3.61 6.04
CA VAL A 70 8.86 -3.97 5.65
C VAL A 70 7.97 -4.17 6.88
N ASP A 71 8.45 -4.86 7.90
CA ASP A 71 7.70 -5.10 9.13
C ASP A 71 7.49 -3.81 9.94
N GLY A 72 8.45 -2.89 9.92
CA GLY A 72 8.30 -1.53 10.43
C GLY A 72 7.14 -0.80 9.78
N LEU A 73 7.15 -0.69 8.45
CA LEU A 73 6.10 -0.02 7.67
C LEU A 73 4.73 -0.69 7.84
N ARG A 74 4.68 -2.04 7.89
CA ARG A 74 3.42 -2.76 8.14
C ARG A 74 2.83 -2.44 9.51
N ARG A 75 3.66 -2.39 10.55
CA ARG A 75 3.22 -2.01 11.90
C ARG A 75 2.74 -0.57 11.95
N GLU A 76 3.44 0.34 11.28
CA GLU A 76 3.01 1.73 11.19
C GLU A 76 1.67 1.87 10.47
N CYS A 77 1.50 1.23 9.30
CA CYS A 77 0.21 1.19 8.59
C CYS A 77 -0.92 0.64 9.48
N LEU A 78 -0.66 -0.42 10.26
CA LEU A 78 -1.64 -0.98 11.17
C LEU A 78 -2.03 0.01 12.27
N ALA A 79 -1.05 0.63 12.92
CA ALA A 79 -1.28 1.61 13.99
C ALA A 79 -2.04 2.85 13.49
N LEU A 80 -1.71 3.34 12.30
CA LEU A 80 -2.44 4.44 11.65
C LEU A 80 -3.86 4.03 11.28
N SER A 81 -4.05 2.82 10.75
CA SER A 81 -5.37 2.31 10.42
C SER A 81 -6.25 2.16 11.67
N GLU A 82 -5.68 1.77 12.81
CA GLU A 82 -6.36 1.73 14.10
C GLU A 82 -6.74 3.14 14.55
N THR A 83 -5.78 4.08 14.52
CA THR A 83 -5.99 5.49 14.88
C THR A 83 -7.13 6.11 14.07
N VAL A 84 -7.14 5.90 12.75
CA VAL A 84 -8.23 6.35 11.89
C VAL A 84 -9.52 5.63 12.24
N SER A 85 -9.54 4.31 12.37
CA SER A 85 -10.79 3.56 12.50
C SER A 85 -11.48 3.74 13.86
N ALA A 86 -10.70 3.93 14.93
CA ALA A 86 -11.14 4.11 16.30
C ALA A 86 -11.33 5.59 16.69
N HIS A 87 -11.21 6.51 15.73
CA HIS A 87 -11.28 7.95 16.01
C HIS A 87 -12.66 8.36 16.60
N PRO A 88 -12.70 9.20 17.66
CA PRO A 88 -13.95 9.64 18.29
C PRO A 88 -14.95 10.31 17.35
N TYR A 89 -14.47 10.97 16.29
CA TYR A 89 -15.30 11.57 15.23
C TYR A 89 -16.33 10.59 14.65
N TRP A 90 -16.03 9.29 14.64
CA TRP A 90 -16.96 8.29 14.10
C TRP A 90 -18.13 7.97 15.02
N ALA A 91 -18.08 8.36 16.30
CA ALA A 91 -19.13 8.06 17.25
C ALA A 91 -20.48 8.69 16.87
N ASP A 92 -20.46 9.78 16.10
CA ASP A 92 -21.64 10.51 15.64
C ASP A 92 -22.30 9.89 14.38
N PHE A 93 -21.68 8.88 13.77
CA PHE A 93 -22.15 8.28 12.52
C PHE A 93 -22.41 6.78 12.69
N THR A 94 -23.45 6.27 12.01
CA THR A 94 -23.79 4.84 12.03
C THR A 94 -24.18 4.36 10.64
N GLY A 95 -24.12 3.04 10.41
CA GLY A 95 -24.61 2.43 9.16
C GLY A 95 -23.95 3.01 7.91
N GLY A 96 -24.78 3.39 6.93
CA GLY A 96 -24.34 3.94 5.63
C GLY A 96 -23.59 5.26 5.75
N ASP A 97 -24.03 6.16 6.63
CA ASP A 97 -23.43 7.49 6.80
C ASP A 97 -21.96 7.39 7.24
N LEU A 98 -21.64 6.42 8.10
CA LEU A 98 -20.27 6.15 8.52
C LEU A 98 -19.38 5.72 7.34
N VAL A 99 -19.92 4.87 6.45
CA VAL A 99 -19.20 4.40 5.26
C VAL A 99 -18.95 5.57 4.32
N ASP A 100 -19.98 6.36 4.03
CA ASP A 100 -19.88 7.51 3.13
C ASP A 100 -18.86 8.53 3.63
N ARG A 101 -18.87 8.84 4.93
CA ARG A 101 -17.89 9.75 5.54
C ARG A 101 -16.47 9.21 5.52
N ARG A 102 -16.27 7.91 5.75
CA ARG A 102 -14.95 7.27 5.60
C ARG A 102 -14.47 7.29 4.14
N MET A 103 -15.38 7.12 3.18
CA MET A 103 -15.05 7.22 1.75
C MET A 103 -14.68 8.64 1.36
N GLU A 104 -15.41 9.64 1.84
CA GLU A 104 -15.10 11.06 1.64
C GLU A 104 -13.71 11.39 2.22
N LEU A 105 -13.42 11.00 3.46
CA LEU A 105 -12.11 11.18 4.10
C LEU A 105 -10.99 10.59 3.23
N LYS A 106 -11.14 9.34 2.77
CA LYS A 106 -10.16 8.67 1.89
C LYS A 106 -10.02 9.34 0.52
N SER A 107 -11.07 10.01 0.04
CA SER A 107 -11.04 10.72 -1.24
C SER A 107 -10.24 12.02 -1.12
N ILE A 108 -10.55 12.84 -0.12
CA ILE A 108 -9.91 14.16 0.08
C ILE A 108 -8.44 14.06 0.54
N THR A 109 -8.06 12.95 1.17
CA THR A 109 -6.70 12.69 1.65
C THR A 109 -5.88 11.83 0.71
N ARG A 110 -6.47 11.39 -0.41
CA ARG A 110 -5.74 10.61 -1.40
C ARG A 110 -4.59 11.48 -1.93
N PRO A 111 -3.35 10.98 -1.93
CA PRO A 111 -2.26 11.69 -2.58
C PRO A 111 -2.61 11.88 -4.05
N GLU A 112 -2.42 13.10 -4.57
CA GLU A 112 -2.61 13.37 -5.99
C GLU A 112 -1.77 12.36 -6.77
N ALA A 113 -2.42 11.53 -7.59
CA ALA A 113 -1.73 10.51 -8.34
C ALA A 113 -0.76 11.21 -9.28
N THR A 114 0.51 11.26 -8.91
CA THR A 114 1.57 11.70 -9.81
C THR A 114 1.64 10.66 -10.91
N LEU A 115 0.95 10.91 -12.03
CA LEU A 115 1.11 10.13 -13.24
C LEU A 115 2.60 10.16 -13.60
N PRO A 116 3.26 9.03 -13.84
CA PRO A 116 4.63 9.06 -14.33
C PRO A 116 4.63 9.78 -15.67
N ALA A 117 5.31 10.92 -15.73
CA ALA A 117 5.60 11.61 -16.98
C ALA A 117 6.53 10.72 -17.81
N GLY A 118 5.97 9.94 -18.73
CA GLY A 118 6.74 9.14 -19.68
C GLY A 118 6.15 7.76 -19.95
N ALA A 119 5.04 7.73 -20.68
CA ALA A 119 4.69 6.58 -21.52
C ALA A 119 4.14 7.15 -22.84
N ALA A 120 5.05 7.42 -23.77
CA ALA A 120 4.80 7.72 -25.17
C ALA A 120 5.65 6.78 -26.02
#